data_AF-A0AB38YZY6-F1
#
_entry.id   AF-A0AB38YZY6-F1
#
_cell.length_a   1.000
_cell.length_b   1.000
_cell.length_c   1.000
_cell.angle_alpha   90.00
_cell.angle_beta   90.00
_cell.angle_gamma   90.00
#
_symmetry.space_group_name_H-M   'P 1'
#
loop_
_entity.id
_entity.type
_entity.pdbx_description
1 polymer ?
#
loop_
_entity_poly.entity_id
_entity_poly.type
_entity_poly.pdbx_seq_one_letter_code
_entity_poly.pdbx_strand_id
1 'polypeptide(L)'
;MAGGSQIIINKNGITIITPSKFEAKAGQHLFQQGSEVGVNVQGLPSFEPYNEKFKLTLPSGEEMSDVEYRVSSQEQSFVSTTDRKGLSKRINTPAEENLRVDLNWISLEVEDEGD
;
A
#
# COMPACT_ATOMS: atom_id res chain seq x y z
N MET A 1 -3.70 47.92 -16.63
CA MET A 1 -4.23 48.01 -15.25
C MET A 1 -4.64 46.61 -14.81
N ALA A 2 -4.15 46.10 -13.68
CA ALA A 2 -4.61 44.83 -13.10
C ALA A 2 -5.96 45.08 -12.43
N GLY A 3 -7.05 44.64 -13.06
CA GLY A 3 -8.45 44.96 -12.69
C GLY A 3 -8.95 44.32 -11.41
N GLY A 4 -8.22 44.45 -10.29
CA GLY A 4 -8.57 43.89 -8.99
C GLY A 4 -7.76 42.67 -8.57
N SER A 5 -6.76 42.25 -9.35
CA SER A 5 -5.85 41.17 -8.96
C SER A 5 -4.82 41.64 -7.94
N GLN A 6 -4.60 40.87 -6.88
CA GLN A 6 -3.67 41.20 -5.78
C GLN A 6 -2.88 39.96 -5.33
N ILE A 7 -1.66 40.19 -4.85
CA ILE A 7 -0.86 39.19 -4.13
C ILE A 7 -0.58 39.77 -2.75
N ILE A 8 -1.01 39.06 -1.70
CA ILE A 8 -0.79 39.44 -0.30
C ILE A 8 0.24 38.48 0.28
N ILE A 9 1.34 39.03 0.82
CA ILE A 9 2.40 38.26 1.48
C ILE A 9 2.50 38.71 2.93
N ASN A 10 2.29 37.81 3.88
CA ASN A 10 2.39 38.10 5.31
C ASN A 10 2.80 36.86 6.13
N LYS A 11 2.80 36.97 7.47
CA LYS A 11 3.20 35.89 8.40
C LYS A 11 2.41 34.58 8.23
N ASN A 12 1.22 34.61 7.65
CA ASN A 12 0.39 33.44 7.42
C ASN A 12 0.62 32.80 6.04
N GLY A 13 1.43 33.41 5.16
CA GLY A 13 1.75 32.89 3.84
C GLY A 13 1.46 33.85 2.68
N ILE A 14 1.16 33.29 1.51
CA ILE A 14 0.90 34.00 0.25
C ILE A 14 -0.55 33.76 -0.18
N THR A 15 -1.31 34.83 -0.39
CA THR A 15 -2.70 34.78 -0.89
C THR A 15 -2.79 35.50 -2.23
N ILE A 16 -3.39 34.84 -3.23
CA ILE A 16 -3.63 35.41 -4.56
C ILE A 16 -5.13 35.68 -4.72
N ILE A 17 -5.49 36.93 -5.02
CA ILE A 17 -6.86 37.37 -5.26
C ILE A 17 -6.97 37.75 -6.74
N THR A 18 -7.95 37.23 -7.46
CA THR A 18 -8.22 37.61 -8.86
C THR A 18 -9.72 37.51 -9.15
N PRO A 19 -10.32 38.45 -9.90
CA PRO A 19 -11.75 38.42 -10.22
C PRO A 19 -12.13 37.38 -11.27
N SER A 20 -11.17 36.69 -11.87
CA SER A 20 -11.41 35.68 -12.90
C SER A 20 -10.44 34.52 -12.74
N LYS A 21 -9.60 34.25 -13.74
CA LYS A 21 -8.77 33.05 -13.79
C LYS A 21 -7.47 33.23 -13.02
N PHE A 22 -7.16 32.26 -12.18
CA PHE A 22 -5.79 32.01 -11.73
C PHE A 22 -5.22 30.86 -12.57
N GLU A 23 -4.11 31.09 -13.27
CA GLU A 23 -3.44 30.08 -14.09
C GLU A 23 -1.97 29.98 -13.67
N ALA A 24 -1.62 28.90 -12.99
CA ALA A 24 -0.25 28.56 -12.67
C ALA A 24 0.35 27.72 -13.81
N LYS A 25 1.33 28.26 -14.52
CA LYS A 25 2.10 27.54 -15.55
C LYS A 25 3.39 27.01 -14.95
N ALA A 26 3.34 25.82 -14.36
CA ALA A 26 4.52 25.14 -13.85
C ALA A 26 5.08 24.18 -14.91
N GLY A 27 6.38 24.27 -15.22
CA GLY A 27 7.04 23.34 -16.14
C GLY A 27 7.24 21.95 -15.54
N GLN A 28 7.58 21.88 -14.25
CA GLN A 28 7.76 20.63 -13.49
C GLN A 28 7.11 20.82 -12.12
N HIS A 29 6.10 20.02 -11.80
CA HIS A 29 5.66 19.88 -10.41
C HIS A 29 6.66 18.99 -9.67
N LEU A 30 7.13 19.41 -8.49
CA LEU A 30 7.78 18.50 -7.55
C LEU A 30 6.68 17.66 -6.91
N PHE A 31 6.37 16.53 -7.53
CA PHE A 31 5.59 15.50 -6.87
C PHE A 31 6.51 14.81 -5.87
N GLN A 32 6.37 15.11 -4.59
CA GLN A 32 6.90 14.20 -3.57
C GLN A 32 6.16 12.87 -3.79
N GLN A 33 6.92 11.80 -4.04
CA GLN A 33 6.32 10.49 -4.26
C GLN A 33 5.45 10.12 -3.06
N GLY A 34 4.32 9.46 -3.31
CA GLY A 34 3.49 8.93 -2.23
C GLY A 34 4.32 8.02 -1.33
N SER A 35 4.09 8.08 -0.03
CA SER A 35 4.71 7.14 0.90
C SER A 35 4.10 5.75 0.68
N GLU A 36 4.92 4.69 0.73
CA GLU A 36 4.42 3.32 0.69
C GLU A 36 3.62 3.05 1.96
N VAL A 37 2.29 2.98 1.83
CA VAL A 37 1.39 2.59 2.92
C VAL A 37 1.13 1.08 2.85
N GLY A 38 1.13 0.43 4.02
CA GLY A 38 0.69 -0.95 4.13
C GLY A 38 -0.83 -1.06 4.14
N VAL A 39 -1.34 -2.17 4.64
CA VAL A 39 -2.76 -2.45 4.81
C VAL A 39 -3.06 -2.83 6.24
N ASN A 40 -4.27 -2.60 6.74
CA ASN A 40 -4.71 -3.18 8.01
C ASN A 40 -5.15 -4.64 7.83
N VAL A 41 -5.57 -5.29 8.91
CA VAL A 41 -6.11 -6.67 8.91
C VAL A 41 -7.43 -6.85 8.14
N GLN A 42 -8.01 -5.76 7.60
CA GLN A 42 -9.15 -5.77 6.66
C GLN A 42 -8.73 -5.56 5.20
N GLY A 43 -7.43 -5.41 4.93
CA GLY A 43 -6.90 -5.13 3.59
C GLY A 43 -7.03 -3.67 3.13
N LEU A 44 -7.41 -2.74 4.02
CA LEU A 44 -7.53 -1.31 3.69
C LEU A 44 -6.19 -0.59 3.90
N PRO A 45 -5.85 0.44 3.09
CA PRO A 45 -4.63 1.22 3.29
C PRO A 45 -4.51 1.75 4.72
N SER A 46 -3.37 1.54 5.35
CA SER A 46 -3.15 1.89 6.75
C SER A 46 -1.69 2.25 7.03
N PHE A 47 -1.49 3.11 8.02
CA PHE A 47 -0.19 3.55 8.49
C PHE A 47 -0.21 3.61 10.02
N GLU A 48 0.03 2.46 10.63
CA GLU A 48 0.08 2.28 12.09
C GLU A 48 1.49 1.87 12.54
N PRO A 49 1.88 2.15 13.80
CA PRO A 49 3.25 1.97 14.28
C PRO A 49 3.71 0.50 14.25
N TYR A 50 2.83 -0.44 14.58
CA TYR A 50 3.14 -1.87 14.50
C TYR A 50 2.92 -2.32 13.06
N ASN A 51 3.94 -2.95 12.48
CA ASN A 51 3.85 -3.43 11.12
C ASN A 51 4.67 -4.69 10.89
N GLU A 52 4.12 -5.58 10.08
CA GLU A 52 4.72 -6.87 9.76
C GLU A 52 4.68 -7.13 8.25
N LYS A 53 5.66 -7.87 7.75
CA LYS A 53 5.73 -8.31 6.35
C LYS A 53 6.30 -9.73 6.33
N PHE A 54 5.64 -10.62 5.59
CA PHE A 54 6.00 -12.03 5.52
C PHE A 54 6.70 -12.35 4.20
N LYS A 55 7.69 -13.25 4.23
CA LYS A 55 8.29 -13.85 3.03
C LYS A 55 7.86 -15.31 2.94
N LEU A 56 7.22 -15.65 1.82
CA LEU A 56 6.74 -16.99 1.51
C LEU A 56 7.73 -17.63 0.54
N THR A 57 8.26 -18.79 0.94
CA THR A 57 9.20 -19.58 0.14
C THR A 57 8.80 -21.03 0.15
N LEU A 58 9.11 -21.73 -0.94
CA LEU A 58 9.04 -23.18 -0.99
C LEU A 58 10.05 -23.80 -0.01
N PRO A 59 9.90 -25.08 0.37
CA PRO A 59 10.91 -25.79 1.16
C PRO A 59 12.31 -25.79 0.52
N SER A 60 12.37 -25.68 -0.82
CA SER A 60 13.62 -25.51 -1.59
C SER A 60 14.31 -24.16 -1.36
N GLY A 61 13.62 -23.18 -0.76
CA GLY A 61 14.07 -21.80 -0.60
C GLY A 61 13.68 -20.88 -1.77
N GLU A 62 13.03 -21.41 -2.80
CA GLU A 62 12.54 -20.63 -3.94
C GLU A 62 11.37 -19.72 -3.55
N GLU A 63 11.25 -18.57 -4.22
CA GLU A 63 10.28 -17.54 -3.89
C GLU A 63 8.89 -17.90 -4.40
N MET A 64 7.90 -17.91 -3.51
CA MET A 64 6.50 -18.19 -3.85
C MET A 64 5.84 -16.95 -4.44
N SER A 65 6.11 -16.70 -5.71
CA SER A 65 5.59 -15.54 -6.45
C SER A 65 4.14 -15.73 -6.88
N ASP A 66 3.35 -14.66 -6.83
CA ASP A 66 1.96 -14.64 -7.29
C ASP A 66 1.06 -15.70 -6.62
N VAL A 67 1.35 -16.04 -5.36
CA VAL A 67 0.61 -17.02 -4.56
C VAL A 67 -0.41 -16.34 -3.67
N GLU A 68 -1.64 -16.86 -3.65
CA GLU A 68 -2.70 -16.39 -2.77
C GLU A 68 -2.46 -16.83 -1.32
N TYR A 69 -2.54 -15.87 -0.40
CA TYR A 69 -2.44 -16.09 1.03
C TYR A 69 -3.57 -15.36 1.76
N ARG A 70 -3.92 -15.87 2.93
CA ARG A 70 -4.81 -15.24 3.89
C ARG A 70 -4.02 -14.79 5.09
N VAL A 71 -4.19 -13.54 5.50
CA VAL A 71 -3.75 -13.06 6.81
C VAL A 71 -4.96 -12.96 7.71
N SER A 72 -4.83 -13.45 8.93
CA SER A 72 -5.87 -13.36 9.95
C SER A 72 -5.31 -12.87 11.28
N SER A 73 -6.12 -12.07 11.97
CA SER A 73 -6.03 -11.76 13.40
C SER A 73 -7.23 -12.43 14.10
N GLN A 74 -7.40 -12.20 15.40
CA GLN A 74 -8.43 -12.86 16.22
C GLN A 74 -9.86 -12.68 15.67
N GLU A 75 -10.17 -11.54 15.05
CA GLU A 75 -11.52 -11.22 14.59
C GLU A 75 -11.62 -10.94 13.07
N GLN A 76 -10.49 -10.69 12.41
CA GLN A 76 -10.46 -10.09 11.08
C GLN A 76 -9.47 -10.83 10.18
N SER A 77 -9.76 -10.87 8.89
CA SER A 77 -8.87 -11.47 7.91
C SER A 77 -9.00 -10.80 6.55
N PHE A 78 -7.93 -10.85 5.78
CA PHE A 78 -7.97 -10.48 4.37
C PHE A 78 -7.16 -11.47 3.54
N VAL A 79 -7.49 -11.54 2.25
CA VAL A 79 -6.80 -12.37 1.27
C VAL A 79 -6.05 -11.46 0.30
N SER A 80 -4.84 -11.84 -0.07
CA SER A 80 -4.04 -11.12 -1.05
C SER A 80 -3.05 -12.05 -1.73
N THR A 81 -2.29 -11.52 -2.66
CA THR A 81 -1.33 -12.26 -3.48
C THR A 81 0.08 -11.73 -3.20
N THR A 82 1.05 -12.64 -3.10
CA THR A 82 2.45 -12.28 -2.90
C THR A 82 3.00 -11.54 -4.11
N ASP A 83 4.03 -10.72 -3.89
CA ASP A 83 4.78 -10.14 -5.01
C ASP A 83 5.72 -11.17 -5.65
N ARG A 84 6.45 -10.73 -6.68
CA ARG A 84 7.44 -11.54 -7.41
C ARG A 84 8.64 -12.04 -6.58
N LYS A 85 8.75 -11.62 -5.32
CA LYS A 85 9.79 -12.07 -4.38
C LYS A 85 9.20 -12.92 -3.26
N GLY A 86 7.93 -13.33 -3.40
CA GLY A 86 7.18 -14.04 -2.40
C GLY A 86 6.85 -13.21 -1.17
N LEU A 87 6.85 -11.87 -1.25
CA LEU A 87 6.55 -11.03 -0.10
C LEU A 87 5.05 -10.72 -0.01
N SER A 88 4.52 -10.75 1.20
CA SER A 88 3.18 -10.23 1.49
C SER A 88 3.12 -8.70 1.35
N LYS A 89 1.91 -8.14 1.40
CA LYS A 89 1.73 -6.72 1.74
C LYS A 89 2.33 -6.46 3.12
N ARG A 90 2.66 -5.21 3.43
CA ARG A 90 2.95 -4.81 4.81
C ARG A 90 1.62 -4.70 5.55
N ILE A 91 1.46 -5.43 6.64
CA ILE A 91 0.28 -5.33 7.50
C ILE A 91 0.61 -4.31 8.59
N ASN A 92 -0.31 -3.42 8.90
CA ASN A 92 -0.22 -2.41 9.94
C ASN A 92 -1.32 -2.64 10.98
N THR A 93 -0.97 -2.60 12.25
CA THR A 93 -1.90 -2.75 13.38
C THR A 93 -1.69 -1.63 14.40
N PRO A 94 -2.75 -1.18 15.09
CA PRO A 94 -2.64 -0.13 16.11
C PRO A 94 -1.91 -0.60 17.37
N ALA A 95 -1.88 -1.92 17.62
CA ALA A 95 -1.19 -2.57 18.72
C ALA A 95 -0.50 -3.86 18.24
N GLU A 96 0.32 -4.45 19.10
CA GLU A 96 0.89 -5.78 18.86
C GLU A 96 -0.24 -6.82 18.75
N GLU A 97 -0.30 -7.54 17.63
CA GLU A 97 -1.32 -8.55 17.35
C GLU A 97 -0.65 -9.82 16.80
N ASN A 98 -1.12 -10.98 17.22
CA ASN A 98 -0.69 -12.25 16.64
C ASN A 98 -1.33 -12.45 15.27
N LEU A 99 -0.57 -12.19 14.21
CA LEU A 99 -1.00 -12.44 12.85
C LEU A 99 -0.71 -13.90 12.46
N ARG A 100 -1.68 -14.52 11.80
CA ARG A 100 -1.54 -15.85 11.19
C ARG A 100 -1.63 -15.73 9.68
N VAL A 101 -0.66 -16.33 8.98
CA VAL A 101 -0.65 -16.44 7.53
C VAL A 101 -0.92 -17.88 7.14
N ASP A 102 -1.99 -18.09 6.38
CA ASP A 102 -2.33 -19.39 5.81
C ASP A 102 -2.26 -19.29 4.28
N LEU A 103 -1.70 -20.31 3.65
CA LEU A 103 -1.72 -20.44 2.18
C LEU A 103 -3.09 -20.96 1.77
N ASN A 104 -3.77 -20.24 0.87
CA ASN A 104 -4.98 -20.75 0.23
C ASN A 104 -4.55 -21.66 -0.93
N TRP A 105 -4.05 -22.86 -0.63
CA TRP A 105 -3.73 -23.83 -1.69
C TRP A 105 -5.01 -24.38 -2.29
N ILE A 106 -5.20 -24.09 -3.58
CA ILE A 106 -5.96 -24.95 -4.49
C ILE A 106 -5.28 -26.32 -4.46
N SER A 107 -6.06 -27.38 -4.31
CA SER A 107 -5.60 -28.77 -4.33
C SER A 107 -4.72 -29.03 -5.55
N LEU A 108 -3.43 -29.24 -5.34
CA LEU A 108 -2.50 -29.72 -6.37
C LEU A 108 -2.51 -31.25 -6.28
N GLU A 109 -3.27 -31.89 -7.15
CA GLU A 109 -3.14 -33.32 -7.40
C GLU A 109 -1.91 -33.54 -8.27
N VAL A 110 -1.04 -34.47 -7.85
CA VAL A 110 0.07 -34.94 -8.67
C VAL A 110 -0.53 -35.80 -9.78
N GLU A 111 -0.35 -35.41 -11.04
CA GLU A 111 -0.60 -36.34 -12.15
C GLU A 111 0.44 -37.46 -12.09
N ASP A 112 0.00 -38.67 -11.72
CA ASP A 112 0.77 -39.89 -11.98
C ASP A 112 0.82 -40.07 -13.50
N GLU A 113 1.96 -39.73 -14.13
CA GLU A 113 2.31 -40.28 -15.43
C GLU A 113 2.55 -41.79 -15.25
N GLY A 114 1.49 -42.57 -15.46
CA GLY A 114 1.57 -44.03 -15.46
C GLY A 114 2.46 -44.56 -16.59
N ASP A 115 3.35 -45.49 -16.21
CA ASP A 115 4.24 -46.28 -17.08
C ASP A 115 3.51 -47.05 -18.20
#